data_AF-A0A8J4A630-F1
#
_entry.id   AF-A0A8J4A630-F1
#
_cell.length_a   1.000
_cell.length_b   1.000
_cell.length_c   1.000
_cell.angle_alpha   90.00
_cell.angle_beta   90.00
_cell.angle_gamma   90.00
#
_symmetry.space_group_name_H-M   'P 1'
#
loop_
_entity.id
_entity.type
_entity.pdbx_description
1 polymer ?
#
loop_
_entity_poly.entity_id
_entity_poly.type
_entity_poly.pdbx_seq_one_letter_code
_entity_poly.pdbx_strand_id
1 'polypeptide(L)'
;MKKYRPFEATEHKLGTAERSVMEGGHVWTNVWCRLPSKLAELVRAGYLLKLIAGWSGWHPLTDRAARLGTPRGPGLYRVRAVGDTGLAYVGQTKSLSRRLNHLTVLYQDEIPYNDPHTAAPCLWVMRTVHGAEFEFSVVEVAGDVRDRMAAESVVVSEHRAEFGRSPTASFGRMPDGWVKSSGNNKRLAQAGRLVRGYPDSRKRRSGDHPSVLDSGRDPTAPDWAAMPWSRWSSNLITRPIAGQILGVYRVRRSGDHTLLYIGQGRVNARLTAHVLKGRRASRDHHAAFAGDLEASWVALPGCTPAQRMEVECDLIASHILRTKHAPELQFLG
;
A
#
# COMPACT_ATOMS: atom_id res chain seq x y z
N MET A 1 -11.00 -5.63 14.32
CA MET A 1 -10.01 -5.40 13.24
C MET A 1 -9.61 -3.94 13.22
N LYS A 2 -8.37 -3.60 13.57
CA LYS A 2 -7.86 -2.22 13.55
C LYS A 2 -7.41 -1.89 12.12
N LYS A 3 -7.93 -0.78 11.57
CA LYS A 3 -7.60 -0.23 10.25
C LYS A 3 -6.12 0.14 10.18
N TYR A 4 -5.46 -0.17 9.06
CA TYR A 4 -4.34 0.64 8.59
C TYR A 4 -4.92 2.03 8.28
N ARG A 5 -4.54 3.04 9.07
CA ARG A 5 -4.81 4.45 8.78
C ARG A 5 -3.49 5.05 8.31
N PRO A 6 -3.40 5.63 7.10
CA PRO A 6 -2.35 6.59 6.80
C PRO A 6 -2.49 7.78 7.75
N PHE A 7 -1.35 8.32 8.16
CA PHE A 7 -1.22 9.41 9.12
C PHE A 7 -1.98 10.67 8.68
N GLU A 8 -2.75 11.28 9.60
CA GLU A 8 -3.35 12.60 9.48
C GLU A 8 -2.24 13.66 9.30
N ALA A 9 -2.33 14.45 8.24
CA ALA A 9 -1.55 15.68 8.06
C ALA A 9 -2.33 16.83 8.70
N THR A 10 -1.69 17.56 9.61
CA THR A 10 -2.21 18.79 10.20
C THR A 10 -2.21 19.90 9.14
N GLU A 11 -3.39 20.44 8.82
CA GLU A 11 -3.58 21.57 7.90
C GLU A 11 -3.07 22.89 8.52
N HIS A 12 -2.26 23.63 7.76
CA HIS A 12 -2.06 25.06 7.94
C HIS A 12 -2.79 25.79 6.81
N LYS A 13 -3.63 26.75 7.20
CA LYS A 13 -4.38 27.66 6.33
C LYS A 13 -3.46 28.44 5.39
N LEU A 14 -3.78 28.47 4.11
CA LEU A 14 -3.32 29.51 3.17
C LEU A 14 -4.50 30.05 2.39
N GLY A 15 -4.43 31.36 2.17
CA GLY A 15 -5.53 32.24 1.84
C GLY A 15 -5.99 32.19 0.39
N THR A 16 -7.18 32.77 0.24
CA THR A 16 -7.88 33.14 -0.99
C THR A 16 -7.04 33.95 -1.97
N ALA A 17 -7.12 33.61 -3.25
CA ALA A 17 -6.93 34.57 -4.34
C ALA A 17 -7.79 34.19 -5.57
N GLU A 18 -8.60 35.19 -5.91
CA GLU A 18 -9.47 35.54 -7.02
C GLU A 18 -9.44 34.85 -8.40
N ARG A 19 -10.61 34.97 -9.03
CA ARG A 19 -11.01 34.64 -10.39
C ARG A 19 -10.29 35.51 -11.44
N SER A 20 -10.04 34.95 -12.62
CA SER A 20 -10.42 35.63 -13.86
C SER A 20 -10.80 34.62 -14.94
N VAL A 21 -11.91 34.93 -15.61
CA VAL A 21 -12.45 34.30 -16.82
C VAL A 21 -11.77 34.97 -18.01
N MET A 22 -11.50 34.23 -19.09
CA MET A 22 -11.63 34.73 -20.47
C MET A 22 -11.72 33.57 -21.46
N GLU A 23 -12.61 33.77 -22.42
CA GLU A 23 -13.15 32.83 -23.41
C GLU A 23 -12.21 32.58 -24.60
N GLY A 24 -12.47 31.49 -25.34
CA GLY A 24 -12.21 31.45 -26.78
C GLY A 24 -11.40 30.26 -27.30
N GLY A 25 -12.06 29.42 -28.11
CA GLY A 25 -11.41 28.89 -29.32
C GLY A 25 -11.08 27.39 -29.37
N HIS A 26 -11.84 26.73 -30.26
CA HIS A 26 -11.42 25.62 -31.12
C HIS A 26 -11.45 24.16 -30.62
N VAL A 27 -12.31 23.43 -31.33
CA VAL A 27 -12.51 21.98 -31.39
C VAL A 27 -11.21 21.26 -31.77
N TRP A 28 -10.85 20.23 -31.00
CA TRP A 28 -10.05 19.11 -31.48
C TRP A 28 -10.79 17.81 -31.17
N THR A 29 -11.34 17.20 -32.21
CA THR A 29 -11.89 15.84 -32.19
C THR A 29 -10.77 14.83 -31.90
N ASN A 30 -10.86 14.15 -30.76
CA ASN A 30 -9.90 13.15 -30.32
C ASN A 30 -10.10 11.82 -31.07
N VAL A 31 -9.33 11.63 -32.14
CA VAL A 31 -9.04 10.31 -32.74
C VAL A 31 -7.89 9.68 -31.95
N TRP A 32 -8.19 8.91 -30.90
CA TRP A 32 -7.20 8.04 -30.26
C TRP A 32 -7.30 6.63 -30.84
N CYS A 33 -6.68 6.46 -32.01
CA CYS A 33 -6.32 5.15 -32.54
C CYS A 33 -5.05 4.65 -31.83
N ARG A 34 -5.15 3.44 -31.26
CA ARG A 34 -4.09 2.45 -30.93
C ARG A 34 -2.64 2.96 -31.00
N LEU A 35 -2.06 3.26 -29.84
CA LEU A 35 -0.60 3.34 -29.70
C LEU A 35 0.04 1.95 -29.88
N PRO A 36 1.16 1.82 -30.60
CA PRO A 36 1.91 0.56 -30.72
C PRO A 36 2.39 0.06 -29.36
N SER A 37 2.30 -1.25 -29.12
CA SER A 37 2.70 -1.95 -27.89
C SER A 37 4.11 -1.61 -27.38
N LYS A 38 5.03 -1.25 -28.30
CA LYS A 38 6.42 -0.85 -28.03
C LYS A 38 6.54 0.51 -27.31
N LEU A 39 5.63 1.45 -27.59
CA LEU A 39 5.55 2.75 -26.90
C LEU A 39 4.95 2.59 -25.49
N ALA A 40 3.99 1.69 -25.31
CA ALA A 40 3.50 1.31 -23.99
C ALA A 40 4.56 0.57 -23.16
N GLU A 41 5.47 -0.18 -23.78
CA GLU A 41 6.69 -0.72 -23.14
C GLU A 41 7.68 0.38 -22.73
N LEU A 42 7.93 1.39 -23.57
CA LEU A 42 8.82 2.50 -23.25
C LEU A 42 8.24 3.43 -22.15
N VAL A 43 6.92 3.58 -22.09
CA VAL A 43 6.25 4.31 -21.01
C VAL A 43 6.14 3.46 -19.73
N ARG A 44 6.00 2.12 -19.85
CA ARG A 44 6.23 1.16 -18.75
C ARG A 44 7.63 1.33 -18.17
N ALA A 45 8.61 1.42 -19.05
CA ALA A 45 10.00 1.58 -18.73
C ALA A 45 10.25 2.92 -17.99
N GLY A 46 9.71 4.05 -18.44
CA GLY A 46 10.04 5.37 -17.87
C GLY A 46 9.79 5.57 -16.36
N TYR A 47 8.64 5.13 -15.82
CA TYR A 47 8.31 5.30 -14.38
C TYR A 47 9.04 4.28 -13.50
N LEU A 48 9.09 3.02 -13.94
CA LEU A 48 9.79 1.94 -13.23
C LEU A 48 11.30 2.08 -13.30
N LEU A 49 11.88 2.42 -14.45
CA LEU A 49 13.32 2.68 -14.56
C LEU A 49 13.74 3.86 -13.70
N LYS A 50 12.92 4.92 -13.56
CA LYS A 50 13.22 6.00 -12.62
C LYS A 50 13.22 5.52 -11.16
N LEU A 51 12.26 4.67 -10.78
CA LEU A 51 12.20 4.10 -9.43
C LEU A 51 13.35 3.12 -9.18
N ILE A 52 13.68 2.26 -10.15
CA ILE A 52 14.71 1.21 -10.05
C ILE A 52 16.12 1.82 -10.12
N ALA A 53 16.36 2.81 -10.98
CA ALA A 53 17.67 3.47 -11.10
C ALA A 53 17.92 4.52 -10.01
N GLY A 54 16.88 4.95 -9.29
CA GLY A 54 16.98 6.02 -8.28
C GLY A 54 17.38 5.55 -6.88
N TRP A 55 17.48 4.24 -6.64
CA TRP A 55 17.88 3.73 -5.34
C TRP A 55 19.34 4.05 -5.03
N SER A 56 19.61 4.52 -3.81
CA SER A 56 20.96 4.61 -3.27
C SER A 56 21.62 3.24 -3.21
N GLY A 57 22.94 3.24 -3.06
CA GLY A 57 23.66 2.06 -2.57
C GLY A 57 23.09 1.57 -1.23
N TRP A 58 23.43 0.32 -0.89
CA TRP A 58 23.11 -0.24 0.41
C TRP A 58 24.11 0.26 1.46
N HIS A 59 23.59 0.71 2.59
CA HIS A 59 24.38 1.19 3.72
C HIS A 59 23.99 0.43 4.99
N PRO A 60 24.94 0.07 5.88
CA PRO A 60 24.61 -0.50 7.17
C PRO A 60 23.63 0.41 7.93
N LEU A 61 22.58 -0.15 8.52
CA LEU A 61 21.58 0.64 9.25
C LEU A 61 22.14 1.22 10.55
N THR A 62 23.20 0.62 11.09
CA THR A 62 23.97 1.15 12.22
C THR A 62 24.79 2.38 11.83
N ASP A 63 25.16 2.56 10.56
CA ASP A 63 25.97 3.69 10.09
C ASP A 63 25.22 5.01 10.29
N ARG A 64 25.70 5.80 11.26
CA ARG A 64 25.13 7.09 11.60
C ARG A 64 25.42 8.13 10.52
N ALA A 65 26.60 8.11 9.90
CA ALA A 65 26.98 9.09 8.90
C ALA A 65 26.12 8.91 7.63
N ALA A 66 25.95 7.67 7.17
CA ALA A 66 25.07 7.38 6.03
C ALA A 66 23.61 7.79 6.29
N ARG A 67 23.07 7.53 7.49
CA ARG A 67 21.71 7.97 7.86
C ARG A 67 21.57 9.49 7.93
N LEU A 68 22.59 10.20 8.42
CA LEU A 68 22.59 11.67 8.46
C LEU A 68 22.74 12.29 7.06
N GLY A 69 23.42 11.62 6.14
CA GLY A 69 23.54 12.00 4.73
C GLY A 69 22.30 11.69 3.89
N THR A 70 21.34 10.93 4.42
CA THR A 70 20.09 10.63 3.71
C THR A 70 19.26 11.90 3.47
N PRO A 71 18.61 12.07 2.30
CA PRO A 71 17.75 13.22 2.04
C PRO A 71 16.68 13.45 3.11
N ARG A 72 16.32 14.72 3.33
CA ARG A 72 15.21 15.09 4.24
C ARG A 72 13.84 15.03 3.58
N GLY A 73 13.81 14.88 2.25
CA GLY A 73 12.62 14.85 1.41
C GLY A 73 11.79 13.56 1.53
N PRO A 74 10.62 13.56 0.86
CA PRO A 74 9.74 12.41 0.78
C PRO A 74 10.32 11.31 -0.12
N GLY A 75 10.02 10.06 0.19
CA GLY A 75 10.50 8.94 -0.61
C GLY A 75 10.18 7.57 -0.03
N LEU A 76 10.85 6.57 -0.58
CA LEU A 76 10.83 5.19 -0.11
C LEU A 76 12.17 4.79 0.48
N TYR A 77 12.11 3.86 1.42
CA TYR A 77 13.27 3.16 1.95
C TYR A 77 12.97 1.66 1.96
N ARG A 78 14.00 0.88 1.73
CA ARG A 78 13.98 -0.58 1.82
C ARG A 78 15.07 -1.04 2.77
N VAL A 79 14.81 -2.14 3.45
CA VAL A 79 15.68 -2.73 4.46
C VAL A 79 15.81 -4.21 4.13
N ARG A 80 17.02 -4.75 4.23
CA ARG A 80 17.28 -6.19 4.15
C ARG A 80 18.32 -6.61 5.18
N ALA A 81 18.36 -7.90 5.47
CA ALA A 81 19.44 -8.46 6.26
C ALA A 81 20.73 -8.44 5.44
N VAL A 82 21.87 -8.16 6.07
CA VAL A 82 23.17 -8.20 5.41
C VAL A 82 23.41 -9.61 4.86
N GLY A 83 23.72 -9.70 3.57
CA GLY A 83 23.92 -10.98 2.87
C GLY A 83 22.64 -11.64 2.33
N ASP A 84 21.44 -11.11 2.63
CA ASP A 84 20.19 -11.57 2.01
C ASP A 84 19.90 -10.75 0.74
N THR A 85 19.37 -11.41 -0.29
CA THR A 85 18.85 -10.75 -1.50
C THR A 85 17.41 -10.28 -1.29
N GLY A 86 16.65 -10.97 -0.44
CA GLY A 86 15.27 -10.63 -0.11
C GLY A 86 15.16 -9.46 0.86
N LEU A 87 14.06 -8.71 0.75
CA LEU A 87 13.79 -7.55 1.59
C LEU A 87 13.22 -7.99 2.94
N ALA A 88 13.70 -7.38 4.01
CA ALA A 88 13.08 -7.47 5.32
C ALA A 88 11.90 -6.51 5.43
N TYR A 89 11.98 -5.33 4.82
CA TYR A 89 10.92 -4.32 4.87
C TYR A 89 11.02 -3.30 3.73
N VAL A 90 9.88 -2.74 3.33
CA VAL A 90 9.77 -1.56 2.45
C VAL A 90 8.80 -0.60 3.11
N GLY A 91 9.09 0.69 3.06
CA GLY A 91 8.17 1.71 3.54
C GLY A 91 8.32 3.05 2.82
N GLN A 92 7.28 3.87 2.93
CA GLN A 92 7.33 5.27 2.49
C GLN A 92 7.36 6.27 3.65
N THR A 93 7.78 7.49 3.35
CA THR A 93 7.81 8.59 4.32
C THR A 93 7.78 9.96 3.65
N LYS A 94 7.34 10.97 4.41
CA LYS A 94 7.51 12.40 4.05
C LYS A 94 8.92 12.92 4.32
N SER A 95 9.73 12.16 5.06
CA SER A 95 11.12 12.48 5.38
C SER A 95 11.93 11.20 5.58
N LEU A 96 12.84 10.91 4.65
CA LEU A 96 13.67 9.70 4.64
C LEU A 96 14.58 9.62 5.87
N SER A 97 15.42 10.64 6.09
CA SER A 97 16.32 10.72 7.24
C SER A 97 15.58 10.57 8.58
N ARG A 98 14.46 11.25 8.78
CA ARG A 98 13.66 11.11 10.01
C ARG A 98 13.16 9.68 10.20
N ARG A 99 12.66 9.05 9.13
CA ARG A 99 12.09 7.69 9.22
C ARG A 99 13.16 6.65 9.51
N LEU A 100 14.34 6.75 8.91
CA LEU A 100 15.46 5.86 9.22
C LEU A 100 15.95 6.05 10.66
N ASN A 101 15.96 7.27 11.18
CA ASN A 101 16.27 7.51 12.60
C ASN A 101 15.19 6.94 13.54
N HIS A 102 13.91 7.00 13.16
CA HIS A 102 12.87 6.31 13.94
C HIS A 102 13.03 4.79 13.92
N LEU A 103 13.61 4.23 12.87
CA LEU A 103 13.82 2.79 12.74
C LEU A 103 14.90 2.27 13.69
N THR A 104 15.87 3.09 14.11
CA THR A 104 16.98 2.64 14.96
C THR A 104 16.57 2.27 16.38
N VAL A 105 15.31 2.49 16.76
CA VAL A 105 14.73 1.92 17.98
C VAL A 105 14.78 0.38 18.00
N LEU A 106 14.98 -0.28 16.85
CA LEU A 106 15.21 -1.73 16.79
C LEU A 106 16.54 -2.17 17.43
N TYR A 107 17.47 -1.23 17.67
CA TYR A 107 18.77 -1.52 18.31
C TYR A 107 18.75 -1.37 19.84
N GLN A 108 17.60 -1.02 20.43
CA GLN A 108 17.44 -0.97 21.89
C GLN A 108 17.46 -2.37 22.52
N ASP A 109 17.74 -2.44 23.82
CA ASP A 109 17.81 -3.71 24.57
C ASP A 109 16.43 -4.37 24.70
N GLU A 110 15.39 -3.56 24.89
CA GLU A 110 14.00 -4.02 24.91
C GLU A 110 13.36 -3.96 23.52
N ILE A 111 12.41 -4.88 23.26
CA ILE A 111 11.60 -4.83 22.05
C ILE A 111 10.82 -3.51 21.97
N PRO A 112 10.94 -2.75 20.85
CA PRO A 112 10.28 -1.46 20.73
C PRO A 112 8.78 -1.61 20.56
N TYR A 113 8.03 -0.54 20.85
CA TYR A 113 6.63 -0.46 20.44
C TYR A 113 6.50 -0.37 18.90
N ASN A 114 5.30 -0.59 18.38
CA ASN A 114 4.98 -0.52 16.94
C ASN A 114 4.93 0.92 16.40
N ASP A 115 5.20 1.91 17.24
CA ASP A 115 5.32 3.34 16.95
C ASP A 115 6.58 3.84 17.67
N PRO A 116 7.48 4.61 17.02
CA PRO A 116 7.29 5.40 15.79
C PRO A 116 7.42 4.61 14.47
N HIS A 117 7.72 3.32 14.53
CA HIS A 117 7.98 2.51 13.35
C HIS A 117 7.37 1.12 13.40
N THR A 118 6.48 0.82 12.44
CA THR A 118 5.71 -0.43 12.45
C THR A 118 6.55 -1.69 12.19
N ALA A 119 7.64 -1.60 11.44
CA ALA A 119 8.54 -2.74 11.23
C ALA A 119 9.44 -3.04 12.44
N ALA A 120 9.68 -2.05 13.32
CA ALA A 120 10.76 -2.14 14.30
C ALA A 120 10.64 -3.33 15.27
N PRO A 121 9.46 -3.73 15.78
CA PRO A 121 9.35 -4.92 16.63
C PRO A 121 9.77 -6.21 15.91
N CYS A 122 9.40 -6.37 14.64
CA CYS A 122 9.75 -7.55 13.85
C CYS A 122 11.25 -7.61 13.57
N LEU A 123 11.83 -6.48 13.17
CA LEU A 123 13.27 -6.37 12.90
C LEU A 123 14.11 -6.51 14.17
N TRP A 124 13.61 -6.03 15.32
CA TRP A 124 14.23 -6.28 16.62
C TRP A 124 14.34 -7.78 16.89
N VAL A 125 13.26 -8.56 16.70
CA VAL A 125 13.28 -10.01 16.91
C VAL A 125 14.27 -10.69 15.96
N MET A 126 14.26 -10.30 14.68
CA MET A 126 15.22 -10.80 13.69
C MET A 126 16.67 -10.54 14.12
N ARG A 127 16.98 -9.36 14.66
CA ARG A 127 18.32 -9.05 15.18
C ARG A 127 18.65 -9.85 16.44
N THR A 128 17.82 -9.76 17.47
CA THR A 128 18.16 -10.26 18.81
C THR A 128 18.06 -11.77 18.94
N VAL A 129 17.17 -12.40 18.19
CA VAL A 129 16.95 -13.85 18.24
C VAL A 129 17.70 -14.57 17.12
N HIS A 130 17.78 -13.98 15.94
CA HIS A 130 18.35 -14.64 14.76
C HIS A 130 19.72 -14.06 14.34
N GLY A 131 20.25 -13.08 15.09
CA GLY A 131 21.56 -12.47 14.81
C GLY A 131 21.60 -11.65 13.52
N ALA A 132 20.45 -11.20 13.01
CA ALA A 132 20.41 -10.45 11.76
C ALA A 132 20.96 -9.03 11.92
N GLU A 133 21.92 -8.67 11.09
CA GLU A 133 22.33 -7.29 10.86
C GLU A 133 21.59 -6.71 9.66
N PHE A 134 21.34 -5.41 9.64
CA PHE A 134 20.52 -4.76 8.61
C PHE A 134 21.27 -3.70 7.83
N GLU A 135 20.90 -3.59 6.56
CA GLU A 135 21.27 -2.50 5.67
C GLU A 135 20.03 -1.86 5.04
N PHE A 136 20.16 -0.61 4.61
CA PHE A 136 19.09 0.16 4.01
C PHE A 136 19.52 0.80 2.70
N SER A 137 18.52 1.08 1.85
CA SER A 137 18.66 1.82 0.60
C SER A 137 17.43 2.72 0.46
N VAL A 138 17.58 3.91 -0.11
CA VAL A 138 16.53 4.93 -0.23
C VAL A 138 16.38 5.43 -1.66
N VAL A 139 15.19 5.96 -1.98
CA VAL A 139 14.93 6.70 -3.20
C VAL A 139 13.97 7.85 -2.90
N GLU A 140 14.28 9.06 -3.37
CA GLU A 140 13.34 10.18 -3.31
C GLU A 140 12.23 9.96 -4.33
N VAL A 141 10.98 10.22 -3.92
CA VAL A 141 9.83 10.15 -4.81
C VAL A 141 9.11 11.47 -4.76
N ALA A 142 9.15 12.16 -5.89
CA ALA A 142 8.39 13.37 -6.14
C ALA A 142 6.88 13.08 -6.08
N GLY A 143 6.10 14.12 -5.80
CA GLY A 143 4.65 14.01 -5.71
C GLY A 143 4.14 13.82 -4.28
N ASP A 144 2.89 13.42 -4.19
CA ASP A 144 2.15 13.38 -2.93
C ASP A 144 2.28 12.02 -2.22
N VAL A 145 1.48 11.83 -1.15
CA VAL A 145 1.48 10.57 -0.40
C VAL A 145 0.97 9.39 -1.22
N ARG A 146 0.07 9.61 -2.18
CA ARG A 146 -0.51 8.58 -3.03
C ARG A 146 0.52 8.04 -4.00
N ASP A 147 1.33 8.93 -4.60
CA ASP A 147 2.42 8.54 -5.48
C ASP A 147 3.40 7.62 -4.75
N ARG A 148 3.75 7.95 -3.51
CA ARG A 148 4.62 7.11 -2.68
C ARG A 148 4.00 5.78 -2.29
N MET A 149 2.71 5.75 -1.94
CA MET A 149 2.01 4.50 -1.60
C MET A 149 1.82 3.60 -2.83
N ALA A 150 1.61 4.19 -4.01
CA ALA A 150 1.58 3.49 -5.28
C ALA A 150 2.93 2.85 -5.59
N ALA A 151 4.02 3.62 -5.50
CA ALA A 151 5.38 3.12 -5.65
C ALA A 151 5.72 2.02 -4.62
N GLU A 152 5.32 2.18 -3.36
CA GLU A 152 5.55 1.17 -2.30
C GLU A 152 4.85 -0.15 -2.65
N SER A 153 3.61 -0.07 -3.15
CA SER A 153 2.85 -1.25 -3.57
C SER A 153 3.55 -1.99 -4.70
N VAL A 154 4.08 -1.26 -5.69
CA VAL A 154 4.83 -1.85 -6.81
C VAL A 154 6.09 -2.57 -6.30
N VAL A 155 6.92 -1.92 -5.48
CA VAL A 155 8.17 -2.51 -4.97
C VAL A 155 7.89 -3.77 -4.14
N VAL A 156 6.86 -3.74 -3.29
CA VAL A 156 6.48 -4.90 -2.47
C VAL A 156 5.98 -6.05 -3.34
N SER A 157 5.19 -5.78 -4.37
CA SER A 157 4.62 -6.80 -5.23
C SER A 157 5.63 -7.39 -6.22
N GLU A 158 6.55 -6.59 -6.75
CA GLU A 158 7.68 -7.10 -7.55
C GLU A 158 8.57 -8.02 -6.72
N HIS A 159 8.92 -7.62 -5.49
CA HIS A 159 9.63 -8.50 -4.55
C HIS A 159 8.86 -9.81 -4.32
N ARG A 160 7.53 -9.75 -4.12
CA ARG A 160 6.72 -10.96 -3.93
C ARG A 160 6.73 -11.88 -5.15
N ALA A 161 6.70 -11.31 -6.36
CA ALA A 161 6.76 -12.07 -7.60
C ALA A 161 8.15 -12.72 -7.79
N GLU A 162 9.23 -12.01 -7.46
CA GLU A 162 10.60 -12.49 -7.59
C GLU A 162 10.95 -13.57 -6.54
N PHE A 163 10.64 -13.32 -5.27
CA PHE A 163 11.08 -14.18 -4.16
C PHE A 163 10.02 -15.18 -3.68
N GLY A 164 8.81 -15.16 -4.25
CA GLY A 164 7.69 -16.00 -3.83
C GLY A 164 7.18 -15.74 -2.40
N ARG A 165 7.65 -14.67 -1.74
CA ARG A 165 7.32 -14.31 -0.35
C ARG A 165 7.25 -12.80 -0.15
N SER A 166 6.52 -12.34 0.85
CA SER A 166 6.52 -10.93 1.22
C SER A 166 7.78 -10.52 1.96
N PRO A 167 8.13 -9.23 1.97
CA PRO A 167 9.16 -8.74 2.89
C PRO A 167 8.80 -9.11 4.33
N THR A 168 9.78 -9.59 5.09
CA THR A 168 9.56 -10.31 6.35
C THR A 168 8.71 -9.54 7.37
N ALA A 169 8.96 -8.24 7.52
CA ALA A 169 8.32 -7.35 8.49
C ALA A 169 7.10 -6.59 7.92
N SER A 170 6.65 -6.92 6.70
CA SER A 170 5.47 -6.31 6.08
C SER A 170 4.16 -6.95 6.55
N PHE A 171 3.03 -6.34 6.19
CA PHE A 171 1.67 -6.84 6.46
C PHE A 171 1.36 -7.14 7.94
N GLY A 172 2.09 -6.49 8.85
CA GLY A 172 1.91 -6.66 10.29
C GLY A 172 2.42 -7.99 10.85
N ARG A 173 3.19 -8.77 10.07
CA ARG A 173 3.74 -10.05 10.52
C ARG A 173 4.84 -9.89 11.58
N MET A 174 5.08 -10.99 12.28
CA MET A 174 6.19 -11.23 13.20
C MET A 174 6.83 -12.58 12.85
N PRO A 175 8.07 -12.85 13.31
CA PRO A 175 8.65 -14.19 13.28
C PRO A 175 7.82 -15.17 14.11
N ASP A 176 8.01 -16.48 13.86
CA ASP A 176 7.33 -17.53 14.61
C ASP A 176 7.58 -17.42 16.11
N GLY A 177 6.55 -17.68 16.90
CA GLY A 177 6.66 -17.62 18.36
C GLY A 177 6.64 -16.22 18.94
N TRP A 178 6.34 -15.16 18.17
CA TRP A 178 6.35 -13.78 18.68
C TRP A 178 5.04 -13.03 18.47
N VAL A 179 4.62 -12.30 19.51
CA VAL A 179 3.53 -11.33 19.46
C VAL A 179 4.09 -9.93 19.21
N LYS A 180 3.46 -9.19 18.30
CA LYS A 180 3.86 -7.81 17.98
C LYS A 180 3.48 -6.84 19.09
N SER A 181 4.35 -5.89 19.37
CA SER A 181 4.05 -4.77 20.27
C SER A 181 2.84 -3.97 19.81
N SER A 182 2.11 -3.36 20.76
CA SER A 182 1.11 -2.34 20.47
C SER A 182 1.74 -1.07 19.91
N GLY A 183 0.92 -0.14 19.39
CA GLY A 183 1.37 1.23 19.19
C GLY A 183 1.69 1.94 20.51
N ASN A 184 2.39 3.07 20.44
CA ASN A 184 2.78 3.88 21.59
C ASN A 184 2.08 5.25 21.56
N ASN A 185 0.80 5.30 21.95
CA ASN A 185 0.06 6.56 21.98
C ASN A 185 -0.74 6.75 23.27
N LYS A 186 -1.02 8.02 23.60
CA LYS A 186 -1.72 8.43 24.83
C LYS A 186 -3.03 7.68 25.03
N ARG A 187 -3.80 7.47 23.97
CA ARG A 187 -5.08 6.73 24.03
C ARG A 187 -4.88 5.27 24.48
N LEU A 188 -3.84 4.59 23.99
CA LEU A 188 -3.53 3.23 24.42
C LEU A 188 -2.99 3.21 25.85
N ALA A 189 -2.18 4.20 26.23
CA ALA A 189 -1.67 4.35 27.59
C ALA A 189 -2.81 4.51 28.60
N GLN A 190 -3.71 5.47 28.36
CA GLN A 190 -4.88 5.75 29.19
C GLN A 190 -5.83 4.55 29.28
N ALA A 191 -5.90 3.72 28.23
CA ALA A 191 -6.73 2.53 28.24
C ALA A 191 -6.04 1.30 28.88
N GLY A 192 -4.80 1.40 29.38
CA GLY A 192 -4.04 0.26 29.90
C GLY A 192 -3.71 -0.79 28.84
N ARG A 193 -3.60 -0.40 27.57
CA ARG A 193 -3.42 -1.28 26.40
C ARG A 193 -2.07 -1.13 25.72
N LEU A 194 -1.10 -0.52 26.40
CA LEU A 194 0.29 -0.54 25.99
C LEU A 194 0.88 -1.91 26.34
N VAL A 195 1.31 -2.63 25.32
CA VAL A 195 1.86 -3.98 25.46
C VAL A 195 3.09 -4.07 24.58
N ARG A 196 4.25 -4.34 25.17
CA ARG A 196 5.44 -4.71 24.41
C ARG A 196 5.26 -6.10 23.81
N GLY A 197 5.91 -6.38 22.69
CA GLY A 197 5.91 -7.71 22.11
C GLY A 197 6.55 -8.71 23.08
N TYR A 198 6.17 -9.97 22.95
CA TYR A 198 6.64 -11.03 23.84
C TYR A 198 6.66 -12.37 23.10
N PRO A 199 7.48 -13.34 23.57
CA PRO A 199 7.43 -14.71 23.08
C PRO A 199 6.10 -15.38 23.45
N ASP A 200 5.46 -16.05 22.49
CA ASP A 200 4.33 -16.95 22.69
C ASP A 200 4.48 -18.12 21.72
N SER A 201 4.86 -19.29 22.23
CA SER A 201 5.13 -20.49 21.45
C SER A 201 3.92 -21.05 20.69
N ARG A 202 2.71 -20.52 20.94
CA ARG A 202 1.49 -20.85 20.17
C ARG A 202 1.31 -19.96 18.95
N LYS A 203 2.05 -18.85 18.86
CA LYS A 203 1.98 -17.96 17.70
C LYS A 203 2.78 -18.53 16.55
N ARG A 204 2.16 -18.50 15.39
CA ARG A 204 2.79 -18.84 14.11
C ARG A 204 2.71 -17.64 13.20
N ARG A 205 3.78 -17.40 12.47
CA ARG A 205 3.82 -16.50 11.33
C ARG A 205 2.79 -17.02 10.33
N SER A 206 1.88 -16.13 9.91
CA SER A 206 0.97 -16.47 8.82
C SER A 206 1.78 -16.69 7.55
N GLY A 207 1.53 -17.79 6.85
CA GLY A 207 2.15 -18.06 5.55
C GLY A 207 1.93 -16.93 4.54
N ASP A 208 2.80 -16.88 3.55
CA ASP A 208 2.68 -15.97 2.42
C ASP A 208 1.65 -16.50 1.41
N HIS A 209 0.85 -15.61 0.83
CA HIS A 209 0.04 -15.94 -0.34
C HIS A 209 0.94 -15.87 -1.59
N PRO A 210 0.83 -16.81 -2.54
CA PRO A 210 1.47 -16.69 -3.84
C PRO A 210 1.20 -15.32 -4.47
N SER A 211 2.19 -14.77 -5.18
CA SER A 211 1.99 -13.49 -5.87
C SER A 211 0.89 -13.63 -6.92
N VAL A 212 -0.01 -12.65 -6.98
CA VAL A 212 -1.02 -12.53 -8.04
C VAL A 212 -0.73 -11.35 -8.97
N LEU A 213 0.53 -10.90 -9.03
CA LEU A 213 0.94 -9.79 -9.87
C LEU A 213 0.68 -10.11 -11.35
N ASP A 214 -0.14 -9.28 -12.01
CA ASP A 214 -0.54 -9.45 -13.40
C ASP A 214 -0.68 -8.08 -14.10
N SER A 215 0.38 -7.68 -14.79
CA SER A 215 0.40 -6.48 -15.63
C SER A 215 -0.03 -6.75 -17.08
N GLY A 216 -0.30 -8.01 -17.42
CA GLY A 216 -0.59 -8.47 -18.79
C GLY A 216 -2.08 -8.41 -19.15
N ARG A 217 -2.97 -8.64 -18.18
CA ARG A 217 -4.43 -8.59 -18.38
C ARG A 217 -5.04 -7.22 -18.09
N ASP A 218 -6.24 -7.00 -18.61
CA ASP A 218 -7.05 -5.81 -18.33
C ASP A 218 -7.59 -5.88 -16.88
N PRO A 219 -7.44 -4.83 -16.05
CA PRO A 219 -7.94 -4.80 -14.68
C PRO A 219 -9.46 -4.94 -14.54
N THR A 220 -10.22 -4.86 -15.64
CA THR A 220 -11.67 -5.07 -15.69
C THR A 220 -12.08 -6.46 -16.19
N ALA A 221 -11.12 -7.27 -16.66
CA ALA A 221 -11.37 -8.61 -17.18
C ALA A 221 -11.92 -9.55 -16.08
N PRO A 222 -12.79 -10.52 -16.43
CA PRO A 222 -13.35 -11.47 -15.48
C PRO A 222 -12.31 -12.45 -14.90
N ASP A 223 -11.15 -12.59 -15.54
CA ASP A 223 -10.05 -13.47 -15.18
C ASP A 223 -8.76 -12.71 -14.78
N TRP A 224 -8.86 -11.40 -14.51
CA TRP A 224 -7.70 -10.59 -14.13
C TRP A 224 -6.94 -11.18 -12.93
N ALA A 225 -5.62 -11.22 -13.01
CA ALA A 225 -4.75 -11.87 -12.02
C ALA A 225 -4.99 -13.38 -11.87
N ALA A 226 -5.55 -14.02 -12.91
CA ALA A 226 -5.99 -15.41 -12.89
C ALA A 226 -7.00 -15.73 -11.78
N MET A 227 -7.76 -14.73 -11.34
CA MET A 227 -8.77 -14.87 -10.28
C MET A 227 -10.18 -14.91 -10.88
N PRO A 228 -11.11 -15.71 -10.33
CA PRO A 228 -12.47 -15.83 -10.83
C PRO A 228 -13.34 -14.67 -10.34
N TRP A 229 -13.17 -13.49 -10.93
CA TRP A 229 -13.93 -12.31 -10.53
C TRP A 229 -15.42 -12.49 -10.80
N SER A 230 -16.25 -12.08 -9.84
CA SER A 230 -17.69 -12.02 -10.06
C SER A 230 -18.02 -11.11 -11.24
N ARG A 231 -19.20 -11.30 -11.83
CA ARG A 231 -19.77 -10.29 -12.73
C ARG A 231 -19.87 -8.95 -12.00
N TRP A 232 -19.75 -7.87 -12.77
CA TRP A 232 -19.98 -6.52 -12.29
C TRP A 232 -21.43 -6.37 -11.82
N SER A 233 -21.62 -5.75 -10.66
CA SER A 233 -22.93 -5.50 -10.06
C SER A 233 -23.07 -4.04 -9.66
N SER A 234 -24.15 -3.39 -10.11
CA SER A 234 -24.51 -2.00 -9.78
C SER A 234 -25.38 -1.88 -8.52
N ASN A 235 -26.03 -2.97 -8.08
CA ASN A 235 -26.98 -2.97 -6.96
C ASN A 235 -26.31 -3.20 -5.59
N LEU A 236 -25.23 -2.45 -5.31
CA LEU A 236 -24.34 -2.69 -4.17
C LEU A 236 -24.98 -2.49 -2.78
N ILE A 237 -26.11 -1.78 -2.72
CA ILE A 237 -26.89 -1.56 -1.48
C ILE A 237 -28.20 -2.36 -1.48
N THR A 238 -28.92 -2.38 -2.60
CA THR A 238 -30.31 -2.88 -2.68
C THR A 238 -30.40 -4.39 -2.83
N ARG A 239 -29.36 -5.03 -3.35
CA ARG A 239 -29.23 -6.50 -3.39
C ARG A 239 -27.93 -6.89 -2.71
N PRO A 240 -27.89 -6.97 -1.37
CA PRO A 240 -26.70 -7.41 -0.67
C PRO A 240 -26.29 -8.77 -1.21
N ILE A 241 -25.00 -8.94 -1.49
CA ILE A 241 -24.46 -10.20 -1.95
C ILE A 241 -24.80 -11.25 -0.89
N ALA A 242 -25.45 -12.34 -1.30
CA ALA A 242 -25.88 -13.38 -0.37
C ALA A 242 -24.66 -13.95 0.37
N GLY A 243 -24.72 -13.93 1.70
CA GLY A 243 -23.61 -14.36 2.56
C GLY A 243 -22.53 -13.30 2.78
N GLN A 244 -21.69 -13.54 3.79
CA GLN A 244 -20.60 -12.64 4.13
C GLN A 244 -19.33 -13.01 3.36
N ILE A 245 -19.08 -12.33 2.24
CA ILE A 245 -17.87 -12.56 1.46
C ILE A 245 -16.66 -11.92 2.15
N LEU A 246 -15.66 -12.76 2.43
CA LEU A 246 -14.34 -12.33 2.89
C LEU A 246 -13.34 -12.51 1.75
N GLY A 247 -12.76 -11.41 1.26
CA GLY A 247 -11.90 -11.46 0.09
C GLY A 247 -11.47 -10.09 -0.40
N VAL A 248 -11.27 -9.97 -1.72
CA VAL A 248 -10.91 -8.74 -2.42
C VAL A 248 -12.05 -8.27 -3.31
N TYR A 249 -12.10 -6.98 -3.59
CA TYR A 249 -13.07 -6.36 -4.46
C TYR A 249 -12.45 -5.20 -5.24
N ARG A 250 -13.05 -4.89 -6.38
CA ARG A 250 -12.72 -3.76 -7.24
C ARG A 250 -13.98 -2.97 -7.56
N VAL A 251 -13.84 -1.67 -7.72
CA VAL A 251 -14.94 -0.71 -7.95
C VAL A 251 -14.62 0.14 -9.18
N ARG A 252 -15.65 0.44 -9.97
CA ARG A 252 -15.60 1.37 -11.11
C ARG A 252 -16.91 2.17 -11.20
N ARG A 253 -16.95 3.19 -12.05
CA ARG A 253 -18.24 3.77 -12.47
C ARG A 253 -18.93 2.82 -13.46
N SER A 254 -20.25 2.86 -13.49
CA SER A 254 -21.04 2.03 -14.40
C SER A 254 -20.61 2.22 -15.85
N GLY A 255 -20.25 1.14 -16.53
CA GLY A 255 -19.79 1.16 -17.92
C GLY A 255 -18.32 1.58 -18.14
N ASP A 256 -17.60 2.05 -17.11
CA ASP A 256 -16.21 2.49 -17.27
C ASP A 256 -15.24 1.30 -17.44
N HIS A 257 -14.10 1.58 -18.07
CA HIS A 257 -12.98 0.64 -18.20
C HIS A 257 -11.83 0.91 -17.22
N THR A 258 -11.98 1.90 -16.34
CA THR A 258 -10.98 2.29 -15.35
C THR A 258 -11.45 1.97 -13.94
N LEU A 259 -10.56 1.44 -13.10
CA LEU A 259 -10.88 1.18 -11.71
C LEU A 259 -10.80 2.46 -10.87
N LEU A 260 -11.80 2.67 -10.02
CA LEU A 260 -11.79 3.71 -8.99
C LEU A 260 -11.06 3.24 -7.73
N TYR A 261 -11.21 1.97 -7.36
CA TYR A 261 -10.73 1.46 -6.08
C TYR A 261 -10.50 -0.05 -6.11
N ILE A 262 -9.47 -0.50 -5.40
CA ILE A 262 -9.23 -1.92 -5.09
C ILE A 262 -9.13 -2.04 -3.57
N GLY A 263 -9.81 -3.03 -3.02
CA GLY A 263 -9.87 -3.22 -1.57
C GLY A 263 -9.99 -4.67 -1.12
N GLN A 264 -9.76 -4.88 0.18
CA GLN A 264 -10.04 -6.16 0.83
C GLN A 264 -10.89 -6.06 2.11
N GLY A 265 -11.43 -7.21 2.51
CA GLY A 265 -12.07 -7.43 3.80
C GLY A 265 -13.43 -8.11 3.65
N ARG A 266 -14.36 -7.73 4.53
CA ARG A 266 -15.77 -8.12 4.43
C ARG A 266 -16.40 -7.30 3.30
N VAL A 267 -16.46 -7.87 2.10
CA VAL A 267 -16.75 -7.16 0.84
C VAL A 267 -18.02 -6.32 0.96
N ASN A 268 -19.15 -6.92 1.36
CA ASN A 268 -20.43 -6.22 1.50
C ASN A 268 -20.31 -4.99 2.40
N ALA A 269 -19.75 -5.16 3.60
CA ALA A 269 -19.59 -4.08 4.56
C ALA A 269 -18.68 -2.94 4.04
N ARG A 270 -17.67 -3.28 3.22
CA ARG A 270 -16.77 -2.30 2.62
C ARG A 270 -17.43 -1.53 1.48
N LEU A 271 -18.13 -2.22 0.59
CA LEU A 271 -18.89 -1.60 -0.50
C LEU A 271 -19.99 -0.68 0.03
N THR A 272 -20.76 -1.13 1.03
CA THR A 272 -21.75 -0.28 1.71
C THR A 272 -21.08 0.97 2.30
N ALA A 273 -19.92 0.85 2.94
CA ALA A 273 -19.20 2.00 3.48
C ALA A 273 -18.77 2.99 2.39
N HIS A 274 -18.34 2.53 1.22
CA HIS A 274 -17.99 3.40 0.09
C HIS A 274 -19.19 4.15 -0.47
N VAL A 275 -20.31 3.47 -0.68
CA VAL A 275 -21.53 4.14 -1.16
C VAL A 275 -22.07 5.13 -0.13
N LEU A 276 -22.00 4.80 1.17
CA LEU A 276 -22.38 5.74 2.24
C LEU A 276 -21.46 6.95 2.33
N LYS A 277 -20.16 6.81 2.02
CA LYS A 277 -19.26 7.96 1.86
C LYS A 277 -19.77 8.87 0.73
N GLY A 278 -20.08 8.29 -0.44
CA GLY A 278 -20.65 9.00 -1.61
C GLY A 278 -21.89 9.83 -1.29
N ARG A 279 -22.78 9.32 -0.44
CA ARG A 279 -24.02 10.02 -0.03
C ARG A 279 -23.82 11.18 0.94
N ARG A 280 -22.68 11.24 1.61
CA ARG A 280 -22.34 12.30 2.59
C ARG A 280 -21.39 13.33 1.97
N ALA A 281 -21.68 13.75 0.74
CA ALA A 281 -20.86 14.61 -0.12
C ALA A 281 -20.68 16.07 0.38
N SER A 282 -20.50 16.28 1.69
CA SER A 282 -20.11 17.56 2.29
C SER A 282 -18.60 17.71 2.48
N ARG A 283 -17.79 16.78 1.97
CA ARG A 283 -16.31 16.83 1.93
C ARG A 283 -15.83 16.34 0.57
N ASP A 284 -14.85 17.01 -0.04
CA ASP A 284 -14.43 16.82 -1.45
C ASP A 284 -14.09 15.36 -1.83
N HIS A 285 -13.54 14.58 -0.89
CA HIS A 285 -13.17 13.18 -1.13
C HIS A 285 -14.37 12.22 -1.17
N HIS A 286 -15.52 12.63 -0.64
CA HIS A 286 -16.75 11.84 -0.66
C HIS A 286 -17.49 11.94 -1.99
N ALA A 287 -17.41 13.10 -2.66
CA ALA A 287 -18.02 13.29 -3.99
C ALA A 287 -17.46 12.33 -5.03
N ALA A 288 -16.23 11.88 -4.86
CA ALA A 288 -15.57 10.98 -5.79
C ALA A 288 -16.18 9.55 -5.81
N PHE A 289 -16.89 9.16 -4.75
CA PHE A 289 -17.73 7.94 -4.70
C PHE A 289 -19.21 8.21 -5.03
N ALA A 290 -19.57 9.42 -5.47
CA ALA A 290 -20.92 9.71 -5.93
C ALA A 290 -21.17 9.12 -7.33
N GLY A 291 -22.44 8.87 -7.65
CA GLY A 291 -22.87 8.31 -8.93
C GLY A 291 -23.06 6.79 -8.91
N ASP A 292 -23.27 6.24 -10.10
CA ASP A 292 -23.55 4.81 -10.29
C ASP A 292 -22.27 3.99 -10.26
N LEU A 293 -22.06 3.29 -9.15
CA LEU A 293 -20.89 2.44 -8.94
C LEU A 293 -21.21 0.98 -9.24
N GLU A 294 -20.28 0.32 -9.93
CA GLU A 294 -20.27 -1.13 -10.06
C GLU A 294 -19.12 -1.73 -9.26
N ALA A 295 -19.34 -2.91 -8.68
CA ALA A 295 -18.28 -3.68 -8.05
C ALA A 295 -18.24 -5.13 -8.54
N SER A 296 -17.05 -5.70 -8.46
CA SER A 296 -16.74 -7.09 -8.73
C SER A 296 -15.81 -7.60 -7.64
N TRP A 297 -15.91 -8.87 -7.26
CA TRP A 297 -15.20 -9.42 -6.10
C TRP A 297 -14.75 -10.85 -6.31
N VAL A 298 -13.78 -11.26 -5.48
CA VAL A 298 -13.31 -12.64 -5.37
C VAL A 298 -13.34 -13.03 -3.89
N ALA A 299 -13.98 -14.16 -3.59
CA ALA A 299 -13.94 -14.75 -2.26
C ALA A 299 -12.58 -15.42 -2.03
N LEU A 300 -11.97 -15.17 -0.89
CA LEU A 300 -10.70 -15.78 -0.47
C LEU A 300 -10.88 -16.49 0.87
N PRO A 301 -11.69 -17.57 0.92
CA PRO A 301 -11.85 -18.36 2.12
C PRO A 301 -10.50 -18.93 2.56
N GLY A 302 -10.27 -19.03 3.87
CA GLY A 302 -9.00 -19.55 4.41
C GLY A 302 -7.83 -18.56 4.40
N CYS A 303 -7.87 -17.48 3.61
CA CYS A 303 -6.83 -16.45 3.66
C CYS A 303 -6.83 -15.73 5.01
N THR A 304 -5.65 -15.55 5.59
CA THR A 304 -5.44 -14.69 6.76
C THR A 304 -5.60 -13.22 6.39
N PRO A 305 -5.74 -12.31 7.38
CA PRO A 305 -5.72 -10.87 7.10
C PRO A 305 -4.47 -10.39 6.36
N ALA A 306 -3.29 -10.94 6.69
CA ALA A 306 -2.04 -10.61 6.01
C ALA A 306 -2.09 -11.04 4.54
N GLN A 307 -2.53 -12.27 4.27
CA GLN A 307 -2.67 -12.79 2.91
C GLN A 307 -3.66 -12.00 2.04
N ARG A 308 -4.74 -11.47 2.62
CA ARG A 308 -5.62 -10.56 1.87
C ARG A 308 -4.98 -9.22 1.56
N MET A 309 -4.14 -8.69 2.46
CA MET A 309 -3.40 -7.44 2.18
C MET A 309 -2.33 -7.65 1.11
N GLU A 310 -1.73 -8.84 1.06
CA GLU A 310 -0.82 -9.25 0.01
C GLU A 310 -1.48 -9.26 -1.37
N VAL A 311 -2.63 -9.93 -1.49
CA VAL A 311 -3.42 -9.95 -2.73
C VAL A 311 -3.87 -8.54 -3.12
N GLU A 312 -4.35 -7.73 -2.16
CA GLU A 312 -4.70 -6.33 -2.40
C GLU A 312 -3.51 -5.51 -2.94
N CYS A 313 -2.32 -5.68 -2.35
CA CYS A 313 -1.08 -5.03 -2.80
C CYS A 313 -0.74 -5.42 -4.25
N ASP A 314 -0.76 -6.72 -4.55
CA ASP A 314 -0.45 -7.26 -5.88
C ASP A 314 -1.44 -6.76 -6.94
N LEU A 315 -2.73 -6.66 -6.62
CA LEU A 315 -3.74 -6.12 -7.53
C LEU A 315 -3.57 -4.60 -7.76
N ILE A 316 -3.24 -3.84 -6.72
CA ILE A 316 -2.95 -2.40 -6.87
C ILE A 316 -1.71 -2.20 -7.74
N ALA A 317 -0.63 -2.94 -7.47
CA ALA A 317 0.59 -2.92 -8.29
C ALA A 317 0.27 -3.31 -9.73
N SER A 318 -0.47 -4.40 -9.96
CA SER A 318 -0.92 -4.86 -11.27
C SER A 318 -1.63 -3.74 -12.06
N HIS A 319 -2.55 -3.03 -11.40
CA HIS A 319 -3.24 -1.90 -12.01
C HIS A 319 -2.26 -0.78 -12.39
N ILE A 320 -1.38 -0.37 -11.47
CA ILE A 320 -0.38 0.69 -11.73
C ILE A 320 0.56 0.30 -12.87
N LEU A 321 1.06 -0.93 -12.87
CA LEU A 321 1.94 -1.44 -13.91
C LEU A 321 1.26 -1.43 -15.28
N ARG A 322 -0.04 -1.75 -15.32
CA ARG A 322 -0.85 -1.76 -16.54
C ARG A 322 -1.25 -0.36 -17.02
N THR A 323 -1.76 0.49 -16.14
CA THR A 323 -2.43 1.77 -16.49
C THR A 323 -1.57 3.00 -16.23
N LYS A 324 -0.38 2.82 -15.64
CA LYS A 324 0.56 3.87 -15.19
C LYS A 324 0.08 4.71 -14.01
N HIS A 325 -1.11 4.43 -13.48
CA HIS A 325 -1.69 5.21 -12.39
C HIS A 325 -2.31 4.28 -11.35
N ALA A 326 -2.31 4.72 -10.10
CA ALA A 326 -3.14 4.07 -9.09
C ALA A 326 -4.63 4.29 -9.44
N PRO A 327 -5.55 3.40 -8.99
CA PRO A 327 -6.97 3.69 -9.10
C PRO A 327 -7.30 5.08 -8.51
N GLU A 328 -8.26 5.79 -9.13
CA GLU A 328 -8.52 7.23 -8.88
C GLU A 328 -8.69 7.56 -7.39
N LEU A 329 -9.29 6.65 -6.62
CA LEU A 329 -9.60 6.84 -5.20
C LEU A 329 -8.68 6.05 -4.28
N GLN A 330 -7.70 5.36 -4.85
CA GLN A 330 -6.72 4.61 -4.08
C GLN A 330 -5.89 5.58 -3.23
N PHE A 331 -5.73 5.23 -1.95
CA PHE A 331 -4.95 5.97 -0.96
C PHE A 331 -5.50 7.33 -0.49
N LEU A 332 -6.76 7.68 -0.83
CA LEU A 332 -7.37 8.97 -0.45
C LEU A 332 -8.00 9.08 0.96
N GLY A 333 -8.04 7.99 1.75
CA GLY A 333 -8.57 7.97 3.13
C GLY A 333 -10.03 7.51 3.29
#